data_AF-A0A8H7KES9-F1
#
_entry.id   AF-A0A8H7KES9-F1
#
_cell.length_a   1.000
_cell.length_b   1.000
_cell.length_c   1.000
_cell.angle_alpha   90.00
_cell.angle_beta   90.00
_cell.angle_gamma   90.00
#
_symmetry.space_group_name_H-M   'P 1'
#
loop_
_entity.id
_entity.type
_entity.pdbx_description
1 polymer ?
#
loop_
_entity_poly.entity_id
_entity_poly.type
_entity_poly.pdbx_seq_one_letter_code
_entity_poly.pdbx_strand_id
1 'polypeptide(L)'
;MLKWTGPTFELDAEDDREFTQPEWLNLNSFIVRLFNAQGKWFGNFAIWELRNGLEEDASDAGSAAAADARVLVASEWIKKSGVRLWNESVLGTFSTEPEDAAHGSPYRGGSLFLGTRGFNIERWGFCKRRLVELRSGASVSVQSVIAEAVQTMSSIEQRNQLSLLK
;
A
#
# COMPACT_ATOMS: atom_id res chain seq x y z
N MET A 1 21.48 -37.34 -3.67
CA MET A 1 20.66 -36.28 -4.29
C MET A 1 19.28 -36.36 -3.65
N LEU A 2 18.87 -35.35 -2.86
CA LEU A 2 17.55 -35.35 -2.23
C LEU A 2 16.48 -35.12 -3.31
N LYS A 3 15.57 -36.07 -3.47
CA LYS A 3 14.40 -35.94 -4.36
C LYS A 3 13.41 -35.00 -3.66
N TRP A 4 13.30 -33.78 -4.15
CA TRP A 4 12.27 -32.84 -3.70
C TRP A 4 10.89 -33.40 -4.04
N THR A 5 10.10 -33.72 -3.01
CA THR A 5 8.66 -33.98 -3.15
C THR A 5 7.93 -32.73 -2.69
N GLY A 6 7.75 -31.79 -3.61
CA GLY A 6 6.89 -30.63 -3.41
C GLY A 6 5.43 -31.04 -3.23
N PRO A 7 4.55 -30.12 -2.80
CA PRO A 7 3.13 -30.43 -2.66
C PRO A 7 2.53 -30.82 -4.01
N THR A 8 1.81 -31.93 -4.05
CA THR A 8 0.93 -32.31 -5.17
C THR A 8 -0.43 -31.68 -4.91
N PHE A 9 -0.62 -30.46 -5.39
CA PHE A 9 -1.96 -29.89 -5.52
C PHE A 9 -2.51 -30.31 -6.87
N GLU A 10 -3.64 -31.02 -6.86
CA GLU A 10 -4.54 -31.01 -8.00
C GLU A 10 -5.11 -29.59 -8.03
N LEU A 11 -4.58 -28.78 -8.96
CA LEU A 11 -5.20 -27.49 -9.26
C LEU A 11 -6.53 -27.82 -9.92
N ASP A 12 -7.60 -27.82 -9.14
CA ASP A 12 -8.92 -27.64 -9.72
C ASP A 12 -8.83 -26.38 -10.57
N ALA A 13 -9.16 -26.50 -11.86
CA ALA A 13 -8.88 -25.49 -12.88
C ALA A 13 -9.64 -24.15 -12.68
N GLU A 14 -10.36 -24.01 -11.56
CA GLU A 14 -11.25 -22.91 -11.20
C GLU A 14 -11.10 -22.51 -9.72
N ASP A 15 -9.89 -22.49 -9.15
CA ASP A 15 -9.68 -21.83 -7.83
C ASP A 15 -9.72 -20.30 -7.98
N ASP A 16 -10.84 -19.77 -8.47
CA ASP A 16 -11.19 -18.36 -8.58
C ASP A 16 -11.68 -17.80 -7.23
N ARG A 17 -11.33 -18.44 -6.11
CA ARG A 17 -11.78 -18.00 -4.80
C ARG A 17 -11.16 -16.64 -4.46
N GLU A 18 -12.02 -15.71 -4.06
CA GLU A 18 -11.55 -14.43 -3.53
C GLU A 18 -10.84 -14.65 -2.19
N PHE A 19 -9.74 -13.92 -1.97
CA PHE A 19 -9.06 -13.93 -0.68
C PHE A 19 -9.97 -13.32 0.39
N THR A 20 -10.06 -13.99 1.53
CA THR A 20 -10.61 -13.35 2.73
C THR A 20 -9.71 -12.19 3.15
N GLN A 21 -10.28 -11.21 3.85
CA GLN A 21 -9.54 -10.05 4.36
C GLN A 21 -8.26 -10.45 5.15
N PRO A 22 -8.27 -11.43 6.08
CA PRO A 22 -7.05 -11.85 6.77
C PRO A 22 -6.00 -12.49 5.85
N GLU A 23 -6.42 -13.28 4.85
CA GLU A 23 -5.49 -13.87 3.87
C GLU A 23 -4.83 -12.79 3.03
N TRP A 24 -5.60 -11.82 2.53
CA TRP A 24 -5.08 -10.70 1.73
C TRP A 24 -4.12 -9.82 2.53
N LEU A 25 -4.45 -9.53 3.80
CA LEU A 25 -3.57 -8.80 4.69
C LEU A 25 -2.27 -9.57 4.96
N ASN A 26 -2.34 -10.88 5.23
CA ASN A 26 -1.17 -11.71 5.48
C ASN A 26 -0.24 -11.77 4.24
N LEU A 27 -0.81 -11.90 3.04
CA LEU A 27 -0.04 -11.85 1.80
C LEU A 27 0.68 -10.50 1.64
N ASN A 28 -0.02 -9.39 1.88
CA ASN A 28 0.59 -8.07 1.82
C ASN A 28 1.66 -7.87 2.89
N SER A 29 1.45 -8.31 4.12
CA SER A 29 2.48 -8.30 5.18
C SER A 29 3.72 -9.12 4.78
N PHE A 30 3.56 -10.20 4.01
CA PHE A 30 4.68 -10.95 3.46
C PHE A 30 5.42 -10.16 2.35
N ILE A 31 4.67 -9.60 1.38
CA ILE A 31 5.24 -8.80 0.29
C ILE A 31 5.95 -7.55 0.84
N VAL A 32 5.41 -6.90 1.87
CA VAL A 32 6.05 -5.80 2.61
C VAL A 32 7.44 -6.18 3.14
N ARG A 33 7.60 -7.39 3.68
CA ARG A 33 8.90 -7.87 4.17
C ARG A 33 9.88 -8.06 3.02
N LEU A 34 9.41 -8.62 1.90
CA LEU A 34 10.21 -8.77 0.69
C LEU A 34 10.59 -7.41 0.11
N PHE A 35 9.65 -6.48 0.04
CA PHE A 35 9.88 -5.10 -0.36
C PHE A 35 10.99 -4.54 0.50
N ASN A 36 10.84 -4.49 1.83
CA ASN A 36 11.87 -3.97 2.72
C ASN A 36 13.25 -4.62 2.55
N ALA A 37 13.32 -5.92 2.24
CA ALA A 37 14.57 -6.65 2.03
C ALA A 37 15.19 -6.46 0.64
N GLN A 38 14.39 -6.24 -0.42
CA GLN A 38 14.85 -6.20 -1.80
C GLN A 38 14.53 -4.85 -2.45
N GLY A 39 15.56 -4.08 -2.82
CA GLY A 39 15.52 -2.62 -3.01
C GLY A 39 14.56 -2.02 -4.05
N LYS A 40 14.06 -2.77 -5.04
CA LYS A 40 13.14 -2.24 -6.07
C LYS A 40 12.02 -3.17 -6.48
N TRP A 41 12.26 -4.48 -6.39
CA TRP A 41 11.21 -5.47 -6.62
C TRP A 41 10.08 -5.24 -5.60
N PHE A 42 8.84 -5.35 -6.06
CA PHE A 42 7.60 -5.15 -5.29
C PHE A 42 7.16 -3.71 -4.98
N GLY A 43 7.89 -2.67 -5.40
CA GLY A 43 7.47 -1.27 -5.13
C GLY A 43 6.13 -0.87 -5.78
N ASN A 44 5.78 -1.53 -6.89
CA ASN A 44 4.48 -1.38 -7.56
C ASN A 44 3.31 -1.83 -6.66
N PHE A 45 3.47 -2.88 -5.85
CA PHE A 45 2.41 -3.36 -4.95
C PHE A 45 2.06 -2.31 -3.90
N ALA A 46 3.06 -1.64 -3.32
CA ALA A 46 2.81 -0.55 -2.38
C ALA A 46 1.93 0.54 -3.00
N ILE A 47 2.24 0.96 -4.23
CA ILE A 47 1.48 2.00 -4.94
C ILE A 47 0.05 1.53 -5.23
N TRP A 48 -0.13 0.26 -5.63
CA TRP A 48 -1.45 -0.29 -5.91
C TRP A 48 -2.31 -0.36 -4.67
N GLU A 49 -1.78 -0.83 -3.54
CA GLU A 49 -2.55 -0.92 -2.30
C GLU A 49 -2.83 0.45 -1.68
N LEU A 50 -1.89 1.39 -1.74
CA LEU A 50 -2.13 2.77 -1.33
C LEU A 50 -3.21 3.42 -2.20
N ARG A 51 -3.17 3.19 -3.52
CA ARG A 51 -4.22 3.66 -4.43
C ARG A 51 -5.59 3.08 -4.06
N ASN A 52 -5.69 1.75 -3.97
CA ASN A 52 -6.95 1.07 -3.69
C ASN A 52 -7.55 1.47 -2.33
N GLY A 53 -6.71 1.64 -1.31
CA GLY A 53 -7.16 1.96 0.04
C GLY A 53 -7.41 3.43 0.31
N LEU A 54 -6.72 4.34 -0.39
CA LEU A 54 -6.68 5.75 -0.01
C LEU A 54 -7.01 6.72 -1.16
N GLU A 55 -6.89 6.30 -2.41
CA GLU A 55 -7.04 7.21 -3.56
C GLU A 55 -8.28 6.93 -4.41
N GLU A 56 -9.06 5.90 -4.06
CA GLU A 56 -10.37 5.63 -4.65
C GLU A 56 -11.49 5.91 -3.63
N ASP A 57 -12.74 6.03 -4.10
CA ASP A 57 -13.88 6.17 -3.21
C ASP A 57 -14.14 4.85 -2.46
N ALA A 58 -14.62 4.95 -1.22
CA ALA A 58 -15.00 3.78 -0.43
C ALA A 58 -16.17 3.02 -1.10
N SER A 59 -17.02 3.70 -1.87
CA SER A 59 -18.09 3.06 -2.66
C SER A 59 -17.55 2.10 -3.71
N ASP A 60 -16.35 2.33 -4.22
CA ASP A 60 -15.72 1.51 -5.27
C ASP A 60 -15.24 0.14 -4.73
N ALA A 61 -15.35 -0.07 -3.42
CA ALA A 61 -15.08 -1.37 -2.78
C ALA A 61 -16.30 -2.31 -2.81
N GLY A 62 -17.49 -1.85 -3.18
CA GLY A 62 -18.72 -2.65 -3.24
C GLY A 62 -19.34 -2.98 -1.88
N SER A 63 -18.57 -2.93 -0.78
CA SER A 63 -19.08 -3.06 0.59
C SER A 63 -18.20 -2.34 1.61
N ALA A 64 -18.77 -2.01 2.77
CA ALA A 64 -18.02 -1.42 3.87
C ALA A 64 -16.88 -2.31 4.38
N ALA A 65 -17.09 -3.64 4.42
CA ALA A 65 -16.06 -4.59 4.83
C ALA A 65 -14.88 -4.63 3.85
N ALA A 66 -15.17 -4.57 2.55
CA ALA A 66 -14.13 -4.48 1.52
C ALA A 66 -13.38 -3.14 1.59
N ALA A 67 -14.07 -2.03 1.84
CA ALA A 67 -13.44 -0.73 2.05
C ALA A 67 -12.49 -0.76 3.25
N ASP A 68 -12.96 -1.29 4.38
CA ASP A 68 -12.16 -1.50 5.59
C ASP A 68 -10.91 -2.38 5.32
N ALA A 69 -11.07 -3.46 4.54
CA ALA A 69 -9.96 -4.33 4.16
C ALA A 69 -8.89 -3.59 3.34
N ARG A 70 -9.29 -2.77 2.36
CA ARG A 70 -8.35 -1.97 1.54
C ARG A 70 -7.59 -0.96 2.40
N VAL A 71 -8.29 -0.27 3.32
CA VAL A 71 -7.66 0.70 4.25
C VAL A 71 -6.68 0.02 5.21
N LEU A 72 -7.02 -1.18 5.71
CA LEU A 72 -6.13 -1.97 6.55
C LEU A 72 -4.83 -2.34 5.85
N VAL A 73 -4.91 -2.80 4.60
CA VAL A 73 -3.73 -3.18 3.83
C VAL A 73 -2.85 -1.96 3.51
N ALA A 74 -3.46 -0.84 3.08
CA ALA A 74 -2.73 0.41 2.89
C ALA A 74 -2.02 0.87 4.18
N SER A 75 -2.70 0.74 5.33
CA SER A 75 -2.14 1.07 6.64
C SER A 75 -0.99 0.14 7.04
N GLU A 76 -1.06 -1.15 6.71
CA GLU A 76 0.01 -2.12 6.96
C GLU A 76 1.28 -1.77 6.16
N TRP A 77 1.14 -1.42 4.88
CA TRP A 77 2.26 -0.92 4.06
C TRP A 77 2.93 0.29 4.69
N ILE A 78 2.15 1.27 5.16
CA ILE A 78 2.67 2.47 5.84
C ILE A 78 3.37 2.11 7.15
N LYS A 79 2.75 1.28 7.99
CA LYS A 79 3.31 0.90 9.30
C LYS A 79 4.61 0.14 9.18
N LYS A 80 4.69 -0.79 8.23
CA LYS A 80 5.82 -1.72 8.12
C LYS A 80 6.92 -1.25 7.16
N SER A 81 6.58 -0.42 6.18
CA SER A 81 7.53 0.07 5.16
C SER A 81 7.62 1.59 5.12
N GLY A 82 7.02 2.31 6.08
CA GLY A 82 6.91 3.77 6.05
C GLY A 82 8.23 4.52 5.83
N VAL A 83 9.32 4.13 6.50
CA VAL A 83 10.64 4.77 6.31
C VAL A 83 11.11 4.63 4.87
N ARG A 84 10.94 3.44 4.30
CA ARG A 84 11.32 3.19 2.91
C ARG A 84 10.40 3.94 1.95
N LEU A 85 9.09 3.88 2.14
CA LEU A 85 8.12 4.63 1.35
C LEU A 85 8.40 6.13 1.38
N TRP A 86 8.76 6.69 2.54
CA TRP A 86 9.23 8.07 2.62
C TRP A 86 10.46 8.33 1.75
N ASN A 87 11.47 7.47 1.78
CA ASN A 87 12.64 7.64 0.93
C ASN A 87 12.27 7.58 -0.57
N GLU A 88 11.41 6.63 -0.96
CA GLU A 88 10.90 6.54 -2.33
C GLU A 88 10.11 7.81 -2.72
N SER A 89 9.35 8.39 -1.79
CA SER A 89 8.58 9.62 -2.03
C SER A 89 9.47 10.84 -2.20
N VAL A 90 10.57 10.93 -1.46
CA VAL A 90 11.59 11.97 -1.63
C VAL A 90 12.31 11.83 -2.96
N LEU A 91 12.60 10.60 -3.39
CA LEU A 91 13.22 10.31 -4.68
C LEU A 91 12.27 10.45 -5.87
N GLY A 92 10.97 10.59 -5.64
CA GLY A 92 9.97 10.67 -6.70
C GLY A 92 9.90 9.37 -7.51
N THR A 93 10.06 8.21 -6.88
CA THR A 93 10.20 6.94 -7.58
C THR A 93 9.01 6.66 -8.50
N PHE A 94 9.31 6.07 -9.66
CA PHE A 94 8.37 5.76 -10.75
C PHE A 94 7.74 6.95 -11.48
N SER A 95 8.15 8.18 -11.19
CA SER A 95 7.62 9.38 -11.88
C SER A 95 8.05 9.47 -13.36
N THR A 96 9.08 8.74 -13.78
CA THR A 96 9.64 8.77 -15.14
C THR A 96 9.48 7.46 -15.93
N GLU A 97 8.96 6.40 -15.30
CA GLU A 97 8.73 5.12 -15.99
C GLU A 97 7.80 5.29 -17.21
N PRO A 98 8.11 4.74 -18.38
CA PRO A 98 7.25 4.90 -19.53
C PRO A 98 5.85 4.32 -19.25
N GLU A 99 4.81 5.02 -19.69
CA GLU A 99 3.51 4.39 -19.84
C GLU A 99 3.58 3.49 -21.07
N ASP A 100 3.27 2.22 -20.89
CA ASP A 100 3.17 1.27 -21.99
C ASP A 100 1.70 1.01 -22.26
N ALA A 101 1.25 1.25 -23.49
CA ALA A 101 -0.11 0.92 -23.92
C ALA A 101 -0.44 -0.58 -23.70
N ALA A 102 0.56 -1.45 -23.71
CA ALA A 102 0.39 -2.87 -23.43
C ALA A 102 0.30 -3.21 -21.93
N HIS A 103 0.78 -2.36 -21.02
CA HIS A 103 0.87 -2.66 -19.57
C HIS A 103 0.14 -1.63 -18.69
N GLY A 104 -0.49 -0.61 -19.31
CA GLY A 104 -1.26 0.43 -18.64
C GLY A 104 -0.38 1.49 -17.96
N SER A 105 -0.98 2.20 -16.99
CA SER A 105 -0.30 3.20 -16.15
C SER A 105 -0.21 2.69 -14.70
N PRO A 106 0.74 1.77 -14.41
CA PRO A 106 0.79 1.06 -13.13
C PRO A 106 1.07 1.97 -11.93
N TYR A 107 1.60 3.17 -12.17
CA TYR A 107 1.99 4.13 -11.14
C TYR A 107 1.09 5.36 -11.06
N ARG A 108 -0.04 5.35 -11.79
CA ARG A 108 -1.03 6.42 -11.72
C ARG A 108 -1.65 6.52 -10.31
N GLY A 109 -2.02 7.74 -9.95
CA GLY A 109 -2.94 8.02 -8.85
C GLY A 109 -4.31 7.36 -9.04
N GLY A 110 -5.03 7.15 -7.94
CA GLY A 110 -6.46 6.85 -7.98
C GLY A 110 -7.31 8.10 -8.28
N SER A 111 -8.62 7.92 -8.42
CA SER A 111 -9.55 8.98 -8.82
C SER A 111 -9.56 10.21 -7.91
N LEU A 112 -9.25 10.05 -6.62
CA LEU A 112 -9.21 11.13 -5.64
C LEU A 112 -7.85 11.85 -5.57
N PHE A 113 -6.77 11.26 -6.12
CA PHE A 113 -5.45 11.87 -6.14
C PHE A 113 -5.17 12.53 -7.49
N LEU A 114 -5.31 13.87 -7.53
CA LEU A 114 -5.11 14.68 -8.74
C LEU A 114 -3.66 15.15 -8.94
N GLY A 115 -2.73 14.70 -8.10
CA GLY A 115 -1.33 15.11 -8.13
C GLY A 115 -0.50 14.37 -9.18
N THR A 116 0.82 14.54 -9.10
CA THR A 116 1.74 13.96 -10.10
C THR A 116 1.88 12.45 -9.94
N ARG A 117 1.93 11.74 -11.08
CA ARG A 117 2.21 10.28 -11.17
C ARG A 117 3.46 9.84 -10.41
N GLY A 118 3.56 8.54 -10.15
CA GLY A 118 4.64 7.96 -9.36
C GLY A 118 4.36 8.07 -7.86
N PHE A 119 5.39 7.92 -7.03
CA PHE A 119 5.29 8.12 -5.59
C PHE A 119 6.20 9.28 -5.18
N ASN A 120 5.58 10.38 -4.75
CA ASN A 120 6.25 11.61 -4.39
C ASN A 120 5.74 12.15 -3.05
N ILE A 121 6.37 13.20 -2.51
CA ILE A 121 6.01 13.80 -1.22
C ILE A 121 4.55 14.29 -1.19
N GLU A 122 4.04 14.81 -2.32
CA GLU A 122 2.64 15.24 -2.42
C GLU A 122 1.69 14.05 -2.19
N ARG A 123 1.94 12.92 -2.86
CA ARG A 123 1.17 11.68 -2.73
C ARG A 123 1.29 11.08 -1.33
N TRP A 124 2.49 11.09 -0.73
CA TRP A 124 2.67 10.72 0.67
C TRP A 124 1.79 11.55 1.62
N GLY A 125 1.82 12.88 1.45
CA GLY A 125 1.00 13.78 2.25
C GLY A 125 -0.51 13.58 2.02
N PHE A 126 -0.91 13.27 0.79
CA PHE A 126 -2.28 12.90 0.45
C PHE A 126 -2.71 11.64 1.21
N CYS A 127 -1.93 10.56 1.16
CA CYS A 127 -2.23 9.32 1.87
C CYS A 127 -2.45 9.56 3.37
N LYS A 128 -1.61 10.38 4.00
CA LYS A 128 -1.76 10.73 5.42
C LYS A 128 -3.08 11.45 5.71
N ARG A 129 -3.44 12.45 4.88
CA ARG A 129 -4.71 13.18 5.04
C ARG A 129 -5.90 12.25 4.86
N ARG A 130 -5.88 11.39 3.84
CA ARG A 130 -6.96 10.44 3.58
C ARG A 130 -7.17 9.48 4.75
N LEU A 131 -6.09 8.94 5.32
CA LEU A 131 -6.19 8.10 6.51
C LEU A 131 -6.95 8.80 7.65
N VAL A 132 -6.65 10.08 7.90
CA VAL A 132 -7.36 10.87 8.91
C VAL A 132 -8.84 11.02 8.58
N GLU A 133 -9.19 11.33 7.33
CA GLU A 133 -10.58 11.49 6.88
C GLU A 133 -11.38 10.19 7.00
N LEU A 134 -10.80 9.06 6.62
CA LEU A 134 -11.48 7.75 6.62
C LEU A 134 -11.70 7.21 8.05
N ARG A 135 -10.94 7.70 9.03
CA ARG A 135 -10.96 7.16 10.40
C ARG A 135 -12.36 7.15 11.01
N SER A 136 -13.13 8.23 10.92
CA SER A 136 -14.45 8.27 11.58
C SER A 136 -15.49 7.34 10.94
N GLY A 137 -15.32 6.99 9.66
CA GLY A 137 -16.22 6.10 8.92
C GLY A 137 -15.86 4.62 9.01
N ALA A 138 -14.64 4.29 9.45
CA ALA A 138 -14.16 2.92 9.53
C ALA A 138 -14.64 2.18 10.79
N SER A 139 -14.64 0.85 10.77
CA SER A 139 -14.93 0.05 11.96
C SER A 139 -13.88 0.27 13.07
N VAL A 140 -14.28 0.06 14.34
CA VAL A 140 -13.46 0.36 15.53
C VAL A 140 -12.07 -0.29 15.47
N SER A 141 -11.97 -1.53 14.99
CA SER A 141 -10.69 -2.21 14.84
C SER A 141 -9.80 -1.48 13.83
N VAL A 142 -10.35 -1.06 12.69
CA VAL A 142 -9.63 -0.34 11.64
C VAL A 142 -9.23 1.06 12.09
N GLN A 143 -10.06 1.75 12.87
CA GLN A 143 -9.73 3.07 13.42
C GLN A 143 -8.43 3.08 14.23
N SER A 144 -8.17 2.02 14.99
CA SER A 144 -6.94 1.89 15.78
C SER A 144 -5.71 1.74 14.87
N VAL A 145 -5.85 0.96 13.79
CA VAL A 145 -4.79 0.72 12.81
C VAL A 145 -4.48 1.98 12.00
N ILE A 146 -5.51 2.73 11.58
CA ILE A 146 -5.36 4.02 10.92
C ILE A 146 -4.59 4.99 11.82
N ALA A 147 -4.95 5.09 13.10
CA ALA A 147 -4.29 5.99 14.05
C ALA A 147 -2.79 5.67 14.18
N GLU A 148 -2.43 4.39 14.25
CA GLU A 148 -1.04 3.95 14.31
C GLU A 148 -0.28 4.25 13.01
N ALA A 149 -0.91 4.09 11.84
CA ALA A 149 -0.32 4.44 10.55
C ALA A 149 -0.04 5.95 10.45
N VAL A 150 -1.01 6.80 10.82
CA VAL A 150 -0.83 8.27 10.84
C VAL A 150 0.27 8.70 11.82
N GLN A 151 0.34 8.06 13.00
CA GLN A 151 1.41 8.31 13.97
C GLN A 151 2.78 7.89 13.42
N THR A 152 2.84 6.77 12.70
CA THR A 152 4.06 6.30 12.02
C THR A 152 4.54 7.33 11.00
N MET A 153 3.65 7.81 10.13
CA MET A 153 3.98 8.83 9.13
C MET A 153 4.50 10.11 9.78
N SER A 154 3.81 10.58 10.84
CA SER A 154 4.22 11.79 11.57
C SER A 154 5.60 11.66 12.21
N SER A 155 5.89 10.49 12.80
CA SER A 155 7.19 10.21 13.41
C SER A 155 8.31 10.21 12.37
N ILE A 156 8.05 9.66 11.18
CA ILE A 156 9.01 9.64 10.06
C ILE A 156 9.27 11.06 9.57
N GLU A 157 8.22 11.84 9.32
CA GLU A 157 8.34 13.24 8.88
C GLU A 157 9.15 14.07 9.88
N GLN A 158 8.82 13.98 11.17
CA GLN A 158 9.52 14.72 12.23
C GLN A 158 11.01 14.33 12.30
N ARG A 159 11.32 13.03 12.23
CA ARG A 159 12.70 12.54 12.24
C ARG A 159 13.51 13.10 11.06
N ASN A 160 12.91 13.17 9.88
CA ASN A 160 13.58 13.65 8.66
C ASN A 160 13.68 15.19 8.58
N GLN A 161 12.72 15.92 9.15
CA GLN A 161 12.85 17.37 9.31
C GLN A 161 14.00 17.74 10.25
N LEU A 162 14.16 17.00 11.35
CA LEU A 162 15.25 17.21 12.30
C LEU A 162 16.63 16.89 11.72
N SER A 163 16.75 15.98 10.76
CA SER A 163 18.02 15.69 10.08
C SER A 163 18.46 16.74 9.07
N LEU A 164 17.55 17.60 8.61
CA LEU A 164 17.87 18.72 7.69
C LEU A 164 18.32 19.99 8.44
N LEU A 165 18.19 20.02 9.77
CA LEU A 165 18.54 21.15 10.64
C LEU A 165 19.88 20.95 11.38
N LYS A 166 20.57 19.83 11.16
CA LYS A 166 21.88 19.51 11.71
C LYS A 166 22.92 19.44 10.60
#